data_AF-D3HKE3-F1
#
_entry.id   AF-D3HKE3-F1
#
_cell.length_a   1.000
_cell.length_b   1.000
_cell.length_c   1.000
_cell.angle_alpha   90.00
_cell.angle_beta   90.00
_cell.angle_gamma   90.00
#
_symmetry.space_group_name_H-M   'P 1'
#
loop_
_entity.id
_entity.type
_entity.pdbx_description
1 polymer ?
#
loop_
_entity_poly.entity_id
_entity_poly.type
_entity_poly.pdbx_seq_one_letter_code
_entity_poly.pdbx_strand_id
1 'polypeptide(L)'
;MKRFFTMNKGIITQKKTQPFLSSRAFSQSILSAGENNLLPIPKINKKMALSPATKIPDSSFFEKLKKEEHKQFSHKRRSRFSYNDNQSAALSLPYSNDQLVTKQNDPEELLALSKASIIEHANRRVDLFFYTLIAYYKTYFFPTYTQTTLQYGRGRTIDDGCITEACHSSFTPSLLDNTIYQNKETGEKLKSLLSNTHFLDNLNSTVELPSFVNDLDDVLENTCRPQCLEIIRRTSIGEINPIEGLTIFLKMMHEVLRDLKEKAEPKTTSCFSQHSFLKQKSINPVLIDLVTTGTLSDTFSDETQTVTDEYIQLLLRMKPEEKKLCEKKGNKEKAYLKKITEIQEEILYSKSDQILIKPN
;
A
#
# COMPACT_ATOMS: atom_id res chain seq x y z
N MET A 1 15.12 71.49 24.24
CA MET A 1 13.84 72.00 24.78
C MET A 1 12.93 70.81 25.06
N LYS A 2 12.33 70.77 26.25
CA LYS A 2 11.41 69.74 26.75
C LYS A 2 10.15 69.61 25.87
N ARG A 3 9.48 68.45 26.00
CA ARG A 3 8.02 68.14 25.97
C ARG A 3 7.73 66.92 25.08
N PHE A 4 6.94 65.90 25.42
CA PHE A 4 6.13 65.53 26.59
C PHE A 4 5.90 63.99 26.53
N PHE A 5 5.71 63.36 27.68
CA PHE A 5 5.18 62.00 27.84
C PHE A 5 3.64 62.00 27.76
N THR A 6 3.05 60.93 27.20
CA THR A 6 1.79 60.31 27.68
C THR A 6 1.63 58.86 27.19
N MET A 7 0.86 58.08 27.95
CA MET A 7 0.97 56.63 28.19
C MET A 7 0.17 55.68 27.28
N ASN A 8 0.67 54.44 27.21
CA ASN A 8 0.01 53.12 27.13
C ASN A 8 -1.50 53.01 26.80
N LYS A 9 -1.80 52.17 25.79
CA LYS A 9 -2.58 50.93 25.95
C LYS A 9 -2.34 50.03 24.72
N GLY A 10 -2.10 48.75 24.96
CA GLY A 10 -1.75 47.77 23.93
C GLY A 10 -2.90 47.44 23.00
N ILE A 11 -2.56 46.86 21.84
CA ILE A 11 -3.32 45.82 21.16
C ILE A 11 -2.31 44.96 20.40
N ILE A 12 -2.40 43.67 20.71
CA ILE A 12 -1.78 42.53 20.05
C ILE A 12 -2.23 42.54 18.58
N THR A 13 -1.31 42.78 17.65
CA THR A 13 -1.59 42.60 16.22
C THR A 13 -1.58 41.10 15.90
N GLN A 14 -2.77 40.64 15.54
CA GLN A 14 -3.17 39.29 15.21
C GLN A 14 -2.24 38.61 14.19
N LYS A 15 -1.59 37.52 14.60
CA LYS A 15 -1.21 36.46 13.68
C LYS A 15 -2.50 35.84 13.15
N LYS A 16 -2.82 36.06 11.86
CA LYS A 16 -3.84 35.28 11.16
C LYS A 16 -3.35 33.83 11.05
N THR A 17 -3.71 33.02 12.02
CA THR A 17 -3.78 31.56 11.91
C THR A 17 -4.87 31.23 10.90
N GLN A 18 -4.49 30.79 9.69
CA GLN A 18 -5.43 30.13 8.79
C GLN A 18 -5.67 28.69 9.27
N PRO A 19 -6.91 28.21 9.24
CA PRO A 19 -7.24 26.87 9.71
C PRO A 19 -6.77 25.81 8.71
N PHE A 20 -6.27 24.72 9.29
CA PHE A 20 -5.91 23.47 8.66
C PHE A 20 -7.10 22.87 7.90
N LEU A 21 -6.86 22.37 6.69
CA LEU A 21 -7.62 21.23 6.16
C LEU A 21 -7.11 19.98 6.84
N SER A 22 -7.82 19.57 7.88
CA SER A 22 -7.65 18.26 8.51
C SER A 22 -7.92 17.18 7.47
N SER A 23 -7.09 16.14 7.51
CA SER A 23 -7.45 14.82 7.02
C SER A 23 -8.88 14.50 7.44
N ARG A 24 -9.77 14.22 6.49
CA ARG A 24 -11.13 13.74 6.77
C ARG A 24 -11.03 12.55 7.71
N ALA A 25 -11.33 12.79 8.98
CA ALA A 25 -11.74 11.75 9.89
C ALA A 25 -13.16 11.36 9.48
N PHE A 26 -13.31 10.30 8.70
CA PHE A 26 -14.59 9.61 8.61
C PHE A 26 -14.75 8.74 9.87
N SER A 27 -15.14 9.39 10.97
CA SER A 27 -15.78 8.73 12.09
C SER A 27 -17.29 8.84 11.92
N GLN A 28 -17.86 8.07 11.00
CA GLN A 28 -19.28 7.70 11.02
C GLN A 28 -19.39 6.25 10.56
N SER A 29 -19.95 5.41 11.42
CA SER A 29 -20.32 4.03 11.14
C SER A 29 -21.22 3.99 9.91
N ILE A 30 -20.72 3.45 8.81
CA ILE A 30 -21.59 2.98 7.74
C ILE A 30 -22.33 1.79 8.31
N LEU A 31 -23.65 1.97 8.51
CA LEU A 31 -24.57 0.89 8.77
C LEU A 31 -24.42 -0.15 7.67
N SER A 32 -23.95 -1.33 8.08
CA SER A 32 -24.21 -2.65 7.50
C SER A 32 -25.11 -2.63 6.25
N ALA A 33 -24.49 -2.53 5.08
CA ALA A 33 -25.14 -2.82 3.81
C ALA A 33 -24.68 -4.20 3.34
N GLY A 34 -25.58 -5.17 3.43
CA GLY A 34 -25.52 -6.45 2.74
C GLY A 34 -24.68 -7.51 3.45
N GLU A 35 -25.34 -8.60 3.85
CA GLU A 35 -24.72 -9.85 4.24
C GLU A 35 -23.60 -10.22 3.25
N ASN A 36 -22.35 -10.16 3.72
CA ASN A 36 -21.19 -10.62 2.99
C ASN A 36 -21.36 -12.13 2.75
N ASN A 37 -21.76 -12.51 1.55
CA ASN A 37 -21.44 -13.83 1.03
C ASN A 37 -19.91 -13.89 0.88
N LEU A 38 -19.25 -14.31 1.96
CA LEU A 38 -17.87 -14.77 1.95
C LEU A 38 -17.73 -15.78 0.81
N LEU A 39 -16.82 -15.52 -0.13
CA LEU A 39 -16.49 -16.46 -1.19
C LEU A 39 -16.12 -17.82 -0.57
N PRO A 40 -16.56 -18.95 -1.18
CA PRO A 40 -16.26 -20.29 -0.67
C PRO A 40 -14.74 -20.54 -0.65
N ILE A 41 -14.19 -20.73 0.55
CA ILE A 41 -12.79 -21.13 0.77
C ILE A 41 -12.61 -22.58 0.26
N PRO A 42 -11.71 -22.86 -0.70
CA PRO A 42 -11.39 -24.24 -1.05
C PRO A 42 -10.62 -24.90 0.10
N LYS A 43 -11.24 -25.92 0.72
CA LYS A 43 -10.62 -26.76 1.75
C LYS A 43 -9.50 -27.61 1.14
N ILE A 44 -8.25 -27.24 1.35
CA ILE A 44 -7.10 -28.10 1.06
C ILE A 44 -6.89 -29.03 2.26
N ASN A 45 -7.32 -30.29 2.13
CA ASN A 45 -7.05 -31.33 3.12
C ASN A 45 -5.62 -31.86 2.96
N LYS A 46 -4.68 -31.39 3.79
CA LYS A 46 -3.47 -32.14 4.16
C LYS A 46 -3.18 -31.95 5.65
N LYS A 47 -3.49 -32.96 6.46
CA LYS A 47 -3.09 -33.03 7.86
C LYS A 47 -1.59 -33.33 7.94
N MET A 48 -0.78 -32.30 8.15
CA MET A 48 0.51 -32.43 8.83
C MET A 48 0.33 -31.98 10.27
N ALA A 49 0.70 -32.82 11.23
CA ALA A 49 0.64 -32.49 12.65
C ALA A 49 1.65 -31.38 12.95
N LEU A 50 1.13 -30.18 13.22
CA LEU A 50 1.89 -28.97 13.53
C LEU A 50 1.84 -28.68 15.03
N SER A 51 2.97 -28.22 15.58
CA SER A 51 3.12 -27.85 17.00
C SER A 51 2.18 -26.70 17.39
N PRO A 52 1.90 -26.48 18.70
CA PRO A 52 0.87 -25.55 19.18
C PRO A 52 1.05 -24.07 18.79
N ALA A 53 2.21 -23.69 18.23
CA ALA A 53 2.56 -22.31 17.89
C ALA A 53 2.08 -21.83 16.50
N THR A 54 1.19 -22.57 15.83
CA THR A 54 0.88 -22.41 14.40
C THR A 54 -0.49 -21.79 14.10
N LYS A 55 -1.20 -21.32 15.14
CA LYS A 55 -2.51 -20.67 14.97
C LYS A 55 -2.36 -19.16 14.91
N ILE A 56 -2.99 -18.55 13.91
CA ILE A 56 -3.17 -17.10 13.84
C ILE A 56 -3.91 -16.64 15.11
N PRO A 57 -3.43 -15.59 15.81
CA PRO A 57 -4.09 -15.07 17.00
C PRO A 57 -5.53 -14.62 16.76
N ASP A 58 -6.35 -14.65 17.81
CA ASP A 58 -7.73 -14.17 17.75
C ASP A 58 -7.83 -12.63 17.75
N SER A 59 -9.05 -12.11 17.59
CA SER A 59 -9.32 -10.66 17.61
C SER A 59 -8.88 -9.99 18.91
N SER A 60 -8.99 -10.68 20.05
CA SER A 60 -8.62 -10.14 21.36
C SER A 60 -7.12 -9.84 21.46
N PHE A 61 -6.29 -10.61 20.76
CA PHE A 61 -4.86 -10.33 20.63
C PHE A 61 -4.63 -9.03 19.88
N PHE A 62 -5.26 -8.82 18.72
CA PHE A 62 -5.07 -7.61 17.92
C PHE A 62 -5.60 -6.35 18.62
N GLU A 63 -6.65 -6.47 19.44
CA GLU A 63 -7.10 -5.36 20.29
C GLU A 63 -6.07 -4.99 21.36
N LYS A 64 -5.45 -5.98 22.00
CA LYS A 64 -4.34 -5.76 22.95
C LYS A 64 -3.14 -5.12 22.25
N LEU A 65 -2.82 -5.58 21.05
CA LEU A 65 -1.74 -5.04 20.23
C LEU A 65 -1.98 -3.56 19.92
N LYS A 66 -3.20 -3.20 19.51
CA LYS A 66 -3.59 -1.81 19.26
C LYS A 66 -3.53 -0.94 20.50
N LYS A 67 -3.98 -1.44 21.65
CA LYS A 67 -3.88 -0.72 22.93
C LYS A 67 -2.42 -0.45 23.30
N GLU A 68 -1.52 -1.41 23.10
CA GLU A 68 -0.10 -1.20 23.34
C GLU A 68 0.56 -0.25 22.35
N GLU A 69 0.17 -0.28 21.08
CA GLU A 69 0.62 0.72 20.12
C GLU A 69 0.32 2.13 20.63
N HIS A 70 -0.91 2.39 21.07
CA HIS A 70 -1.34 3.70 21.57
C HIS A 70 -0.55 4.15 22.81
N LYS A 71 -0.14 3.22 23.66
CA LYS A 71 0.67 3.52 24.85
C LYS A 71 2.12 3.83 24.48
N GLN A 72 2.69 3.07 23.54
CA GLN A 72 4.11 3.15 23.24
C GLN A 72 4.46 4.25 22.22
N PHE A 73 3.56 4.50 21.27
CA PHE A 73 3.74 5.42 20.16
C PHE A 73 2.65 6.50 20.23
N SER A 74 3.04 7.73 20.54
CA SER A 74 2.14 8.86 20.39
C SER A 74 1.76 9.04 18.92
N HIS A 75 0.50 9.44 18.68
CA HIS A 75 0.01 9.75 17.33
C HIS A 75 0.77 10.96 16.78
N LYS A 76 1.89 10.68 16.10
CA LYS A 76 2.70 11.69 15.44
C LYS A 76 2.09 12.03 14.09
N ARG A 77 2.16 13.31 13.74
CA ARG A 77 1.86 13.77 12.39
C ARG A 77 2.73 12.99 11.39
N ARG A 78 2.16 12.63 10.25
CA ARG A 78 2.87 11.96 9.16
C ARG A 78 4.08 12.79 8.72
N SER A 79 5.26 12.19 8.72
CA SER A 79 6.46 12.73 8.10
C SER A 79 6.33 12.64 6.59
N ARG A 80 6.52 13.76 5.90
CA ARG A 80 6.39 13.85 4.44
C ARG A 80 7.70 14.32 3.82
N PHE A 81 8.23 13.55 2.90
CA PHE A 81 9.47 13.83 2.19
C PHE A 81 9.20 14.33 0.76
N SER A 82 10.18 15.00 0.16
CA SER A 82 10.13 15.43 -1.23
C SER A 82 10.46 14.27 -2.17
N TYR A 83 9.93 14.29 -3.40
CA TYR A 83 10.35 13.35 -4.43
C TYR A 83 11.84 13.50 -4.77
N ASN A 84 12.39 14.71 -4.64
CA ASN A 84 13.79 14.99 -4.93
C ASN A 84 14.77 14.46 -3.87
N ASP A 85 14.26 13.99 -2.72
CA ASP A 85 15.12 13.49 -1.65
C ASP A 85 15.71 12.10 -2.00
N ASN A 86 15.15 11.41 -2.99
CA ASN A 86 15.59 10.10 -3.51
C ASN A 86 15.86 9.05 -2.41
N GLN A 87 15.03 9.05 -1.37
CA GLN A 87 15.14 8.14 -0.21
C GLN A 87 14.41 6.80 -0.41
N SER A 88 13.54 6.73 -1.41
CA SER A 88 12.75 5.54 -1.74
C SER A 88 12.42 5.56 -3.23
N ALA A 89 11.70 4.54 -3.69
CA ALA A 89 11.23 4.46 -5.08
C ALA A 89 10.19 5.53 -5.47
N ALA A 90 9.91 6.55 -4.66
CA ALA A 90 8.86 7.54 -4.94
C ALA A 90 9.06 8.26 -6.29
N LEU A 91 7.96 8.50 -7.03
CA LEU A 91 8.00 9.09 -8.38
C LEU A 91 7.11 10.33 -8.48
N SER A 92 7.68 11.43 -8.96
CA SER A 92 6.93 12.60 -9.41
C SER A 92 6.52 12.49 -10.87
N LEU A 93 5.46 13.20 -11.29
CA LEU A 93 5.12 13.32 -12.70
C LEU A 93 6.22 14.09 -13.45
N PRO A 94 6.64 13.65 -14.64
CA PRO A 94 7.72 14.26 -15.42
C PRO A 94 7.27 15.51 -16.19
N TYR A 95 6.31 16.27 -15.66
CA TYR A 95 5.75 17.48 -16.26
C TYR A 95 6.06 18.69 -15.39
N SER A 96 6.12 19.88 -15.97
CA SER A 96 6.24 21.12 -15.19
C SER A 96 4.93 21.45 -14.46
N ASN A 97 4.99 22.36 -13.48
CA ASN A 97 3.77 22.83 -12.83
C ASN A 97 2.81 23.50 -13.82
N ASP A 98 3.33 24.35 -14.72
CA ASP A 98 2.53 25.06 -15.72
C ASP A 98 1.79 24.09 -16.66
N GLN A 99 2.48 23.03 -17.11
CA GLN A 99 1.85 22.00 -17.95
C GLN A 99 0.68 21.32 -17.26
N LEU A 100 0.78 21.05 -15.96
CA LEU A 100 -0.31 20.42 -15.20
C LEU A 100 -1.44 21.43 -14.91
N VAL A 101 -1.11 22.68 -14.56
CA VAL A 101 -2.09 23.75 -14.32
C VAL A 101 -2.97 23.97 -15.54
N THR A 102 -2.38 24.01 -16.75
CA THR A 102 -3.16 24.21 -17.99
C THR A 102 -4.22 23.13 -18.24
N LYS A 103 -4.06 21.95 -17.63
CA LYS A 103 -4.92 20.77 -17.86
C LYS A 103 -5.74 20.38 -16.65
N GLN A 104 -5.58 21.07 -15.52
CA GLN A 104 -6.15 20.66 -14.24
C GLN A 104 -7.68 20.53 -14.25
N ASN A 105 -8.34 21.28 -15.13
CA ASN A 105 -9.79 21.31 -15.27
C ASN A 105 -10.32 20.31 -16.30
N ASP A 106 -9.43 19.56 -16.96
CA ASP A 106 -9.76 18.51 -17.92
C ASP A 106 -9.26 17.15 -17.39
N PRO A 107 -10.14 16.35 -16.76
CA PRO A 107 -9.77 15.04 -16.24
C PRO A 107 -9.26 14.08 -17.31
N GLU A 108 -9.71 14.18 -18.56
CA GLU A 108 -9.28 13.29 -19.65
C GLU A 108 -7.86 13.63 -20.11
N GLU A 109 -7.53 14.93 -20.20
CA GLU A 109 -6.15 15.34 -20.49
C GLU A 109 -5.19 14.96 -19.36
N LEU A 110 -5.59 15.13 -18.09
CA LEU A 110 -4.78 14.68 -16.95
C LEU A 110 -4.58 13.15 -16.93
N LEU A 111 -5.63 12.39 -17.28
CA LEU A 111 -5.56 10.94 -17.41
C LEU A 111 -4.59 10.54 -18.52
N ALA A 112 -4.67 11.19 -19.68
CA ALA A 112 -3.77 10.94 -20.81
C ALA A 112 -2.31 11.23 -20.44
N LEU A 113 -2.02 12.34 -19.74
CA LEU A 113 -0.67 12.65 -19.27
C LEU A 113 -0.13 11.62 -18.26
N SER A 114 -1.00 11.09 -17.41
CA SER A 114 -0.62 10.25 -16.26
C SER A 114 -0.62 8.76 -16.57
N LYS A 115 -0.99 8.35 -17.79
CA LYS A 115 -1.21 6.95 -18.19
C LYS A 115 -0.08 6.01 -17.77
N ALA A 116 1.17 6.34 -18.12
CA ALA A 116 2.33 5.50 -17.81
C ALA A 116 2.55 5.40 -16.29
N SER A 117 2.41 6.52 -15.58
CA SER A 117 2.57 6.56 -14.11
C SER A 117 1.47 5.79 -13.38
N ILE A 118 0.25 5.72 -13.92
CA ILE A 118 -0.85 4.91 -13.36
C ILE A 118 -0.53 3.42 -13.50
N ILE A 119 -0.06 2.99 -14.68
CA ILE A 119 0.34 1.60 -14.92
C ILE A 119 1.48 1.20 -13.99
N GLU A 120 2.54 2.03 -13.92
CA GLU A 120 3.69 1.81 -13.01
C GLU A 120 3.24 1.76 -11.54
N HIS A 121 2.37 2.66 -11.12
CA HIS A 121 1.84 2.69 -9.75
C HIS A 121 1.09 1.40 -9.39
N ALA A 122 0.25 0.91 -10.30
CA ALA A 122 -0.48 -0.34 -10.14
C ALA A 122 0.45 -1.56 -10.16
N ASN A 123 1.49 -1.56 -11.00
CA ASN A 123 2.48 -2.64 -11.05
C ASN A 123 3.31 -2.72 -9.76
N ARG A 124 3.81 -1.59 -9.27
CA ARG A 124 4.54 -1.50 -7.99
C ARG A 124 3.76 -2.05 -6.81
N ARG A 125 2.44 -1.92 -6.82
CA ARG A 125 1.59 -2.50 -5.77
C ARG A 125 1.75 -4.01 -5.66
N VAL A 126 1.81 -4.68 -6.81
CA VAL A 126 2.00 -6.12 -6.90
C VAL A 126 3.39 -6.49 -6.38
N ASP A 127 4.43 -5.79 -6.83
CA ASP A 127 5.81 -5.99 -6.38
C ASP A 127 5.95 -5.82 -4.86
N LEU A 128 5.48 -4.69 -4.34
CA LEU A 128 5.53 -4.36 -2.90
C LEU A 128 4.74 -5.37 -2.07
N PHE A 129 3.62 -5.86 -2.57
CA PHE A 129 2.88 -6.91 -1.89
C PHE A 129 3.66 -8.22 -1.85
N PHE A 130 4.25 -8.66 -2.97
CA PHE A 130 5.08 -9.87 -3.00
C PHE A 130 6.28 -9.80 -2.06
N TYR A 131 7.00 -8.67 -2.04
CA TYR A 131 8.11 -8.48 -1.12
C TYR A 131 7.66 -8.42 0.35
N THR A 132 6.44 -7.95 0.62
CA THR A 132 5.84 -8.06 1.96
C THR A 132 5.59 -9.52 2.35
N LEU A 133 5.11 -10.35 1.43
CA LEU A 133 4.95 -11.78 1.66
C LEU A 133 6.29 -12.48 1.94
N ILE A 134 7.33 -12.16 1.16
CA ILE A 134 8.69 -12.65 1.39
C ILE A 134 9.18 -12.25 2.78
N ALA A 135 9.04 -10.98 3.15
CA ALA A 135 9.51 -10.46 4.44
C ALA A 135 8.90 -11.23 5.61
N TYR A 136 7.60 -11.50 5.56
CA TYR A 136 6.88 -12.18 6.64
C TYR A 136 6.98 -13.71 6.60
N TYR A 137 7.43 -14.32 5.50
CA TYR A 137 7.40 -15.78 5.33
C TYR A 137 8.06 -16.56 6.46
N LYS A 138 7.29 -17.44 7.13
CA LYS A 138 7.73 -18.29 8.26
C LYS A 138 8.32 -17.53 9.46
N THR A 139 7.99 -16.25 9.62
CA THR A 139 8.51 -15.44 10.73
C THR A 139 7.66 -15.53 12.01
N TYR A 140 6.42 -16.01 11.91
CA TYR A 140 5.44 -16.02 13.00
C TYR A 140 5.13 -14.62 13.59
N PHE A 141 5.41 -13.55 12.85
CA PHE A 141 4.88 -12.22 13.13
C PHE A 141 3.50 -12.04 12.51
N PHE A 142 2.54 -11.54 13.29
CA PHE A 142 1.13 -11.45 12.86
C PHE A 142 0.74 -9.99 12.64
N PRO A 143 0.78 -9.48 11.40
CA PRO A 143 0.51 -8.08 11.17
C PRO A 143 -0.98 -7.75 11.22
N THR A 144 -1.25 -6.52 11.61
CA THR A 144 -2.49 -5.78 11.40
C THR A 144 -2.16 -4.39 10.86
N TYR A 145 -3.14 -3.68 10.31
CA TYR A 145 -2.91 -2.34 9.79
C TYR A 145 -2.64 -1.34 10.92
N THR A 146 -1.92 -0.27 10.62
CA THR A 146 -1.88 0.91 11.49
C THR A 146 -1.81 2.21 10.71
N GLN A 147 -1.87 3.34 11.41
CA GLN A 147 -1.77 4.65 10.82
C GLN A 147 -0.39 4.85 10.19
N THR A 148 -0.41 5.20 8.91
CA THR A 148 0.76 5.59 8.13
C THR A 148 1.40 6.87 8.68
N THR A 149 2.64 6.74 9.15
CA THR A 149 3.45 7.83 9.71
C THR A 149 4.53 8.35 8.76
N LEU A 150 4.76 7.68 7.62
CA LEU A 150 5.72 8.06 6.59
C LEU A 150 5.01 8.27 5.25
N GLN A 151 5.52 9.18 4.43
CA GLN A 151 5.09 9.34 3.04
C GLN A 151 6.21 10.00 2.25
N TYR A 152 6.68 9.32 1.22
CA TYR A 152 7.73 9.84 0.36
C TYR A 152 7.11 10.41 -0.90
N GLY A 153 6.90 11.73 -0.89
CA GLY A 153 6.21 12.43 -1.96
C GLY A 153 5.12 13.37 -1.47
N ARG A 154 4.85 14.41 -2.26
CA ARG A 154 3.76 15.36 -2.04
C ARG A 154 3.17 15.74 -3.39
N GLY A 155 1.85 15.79 -3.47
CA GLY A 155 1.17 16.34 -4.64
C GLY A 155 1.42 17.84 -4.81
N ARG A 156 1.15 18.36 -6.00
CA ARG A 156 1.24 19.79 -6.32
C ARG A 156 -0.09 20.48 -6.06
N THR A 157 0.00 21.68 -5.52
CA THR A 157 -1.14 22.51 -5.13
C THR A 157 -1.08 23.86 -5.84
N ILE A 158 -2.24 24.40 -6.13
CA ILE A 158 -2.47 25.80 -6.50
C ILE A 158 -3.35 26.46 -5.44
N ASP A 159 -3.55 27.77 -5.55
CA ASP A 159 -4.33 28.55 -4.58
C ASP A 159 -5.75 27.98 -4.35
N ASP A 160 -6.37 27.41 -5.39
CA ASP A 160 -7.74 26.87 -5.37
C ASP A 160 -7.82 25.33 -5.20
N GLY A 161 -6.72 24.63 -4.93
CA GLY A 161 -6.78 23.18 -4.66
C GLY A 161 -5.52 22.37 -4.99
N CYS A 162 -5.66 21.05 -4.95
CA CYS A 162 -4.63 20.10 -5.35
C CYS A 162 -4.77 19.78 -6.84
N ILE A 163 -3.70 19.92 -7.61
CA ILE A 163 -3.63 19.44 -9.00
C ILE A 163 -3.40 17.92 -8.98
N THR A 164 -2.45 17.48 -8.16
CA THR A 164 -2.03 16.08 -8.03
C THR A 164 -1.95 15.71 -6.56
N GLU A 165 -1.92 14.42 -6.29
CA GLU A 165 -1.81 13.82 -4.98
C GLU A 165 -0.66 12.81 -4.93
N ALA A 166 -0.26 12.43 -3.72
CA ALA A 166 0.78 11.42 -3.48
C ALA A 166 0.11 10.08 -3.20
N CYS A 167 -0.11 9.29 -4.25
CA CYS A 167 -0.85 8.02 -4.16
C CYS A 167 0.07 6.91 -3.66
N HIS A 168 -0.31 6.22 -2.59
CA HIS A 168 0.49 5.14 -2.01
C HIS A 168 0.42 3.89 -2.88
N SER A 169 1.58 3.38 -3.32
CA SER A 169 1.61 2.15 -4.13
C SER A 169 1.30 0.90 -3.31
N SER A 170 1.42 0.92 -1.98
CA SER A 170 1.09 -0.23 -1.13
C SER A 170 -0.29 -0.08 -0.46
N PHE A 171 -1.07 -1.16 -0.40
CA PHE A 171 -2.25 -1.25 0.47
C PHE A 171 -1.90 -1.46 1.95
N THR A 172 -0.67 -1.84 2.26
CA THR A 172 -0.18 -2.09 3.62
C THR A 172 1.05 -1.22 3.93
N PRO A 173 0.96 0.12 3.78
CA PRO A 173 2.10 1.01 3.96
C PRO A 173 2.58 1.05 5.41
N SER A 174 1.73 0.68 6.37
CA SER A 174 2.09 0.62 7.79
C SER A 174 1.45 -0.59 8.46
N LEU A 175 2.32 -1.46 8.98
CA LEU A 175 1.95 -2.67 9.69
C LEU A 175 2.32 -2.55 11.18
N LEU A 176 1.52 -3.23 11.99
CA LEU A 176 1.70 -3.41 13.42
C LEU A 176 1.68 -4.92 13.71
N ASP A 177 2.70 -5.44 14.38
CA ASP A 177 2.76 -6.84 14.81
C ASP A 177 3.34 -6.98 16.23
N ASN A 178 3.51 -8.22 16.69
CA ASN A 178 4.00 -8.54 18.03
C ASN A 178 5.43 -8.07 18.35
N THR A 179 6.16 -7.45 17.41
CA THR A 179 7.45 -6.79 17.71
C THR A 179 7.35 -5.75 18.83
N ILE A 180 6.19 -5.10 19.01
CA ILE A 180 5.97 -4.12 20.11
C ILE A 180 6.19 -4.72 21.51
N TYR A 181 6.18 -6.04 21.64
CA TYR A 181 6.39 -6.75 22.90
C TYR A 181 7.82 -7.26 23.10
N GLN A 182 8.62 -7.35 22.04
CA GLN A 182 9.82 -8.19 22.02
C GLN A 182 11.09 -7.47 22.46
N ASN A 183 11.19 -6.15 22.30
CA ASN A 183 12.48 -5.45 22.45
C ASN A 183 12.66 -4.77 23.82
N LYS A 184 12.60 -5.56 24.89
CA LYS A 184 12.76 -5.05 26.28
C LYS A 184 14.20 -4.69 26.62
N GLU A 185 15.18 -5.33 25.98
CA GLU A 185 16.60 -5.22 26.33
C GLU A 185 17.28 -4.01 25.67
N THR A 186 16.96 -3.72 24.41
CA THR A 186 17.49 -2.53 23.72
C THR A 186 16.68 -1.27 24.03
N GLY A 187 15.44 -1.42 24.53
CA GLY A 187 14.47 -0.34 24.70
C GLY A 187 13.93 0.23 23.38
N GLU A 188 14.30 -0.36 22.23
CA GLU A 188 13.88 0.12 20.93
C GLU A 188 12.42 -0.23 20.64
N LYS A 189 11.61 0.79 20.38
CA LYS A 189 10.18 0.61 20.09
C LYS A 189 9.98 0.38 18.60
N LEU A 190 9.74 -0.87 18.21
CA LEU A 190 9.43 -1.26 16.83
C LEU A 190 7.93 -1.56 16.70
N LYS A 191 7.31 -1.06 15.63
CA LYS A 191 5.88 -1.31 15.36
C LYS A 191 5.65 -2.65 14.66
N SER A 192 6.56 -2.98 13.76
CA SER A 192 6.52 -4.21 12.98
C SER A 192 7.92 -4.74 12.69
N LEU A 193 7.98 -5.97 12.18
CA LEU A 193 9.16 -6.60 11.60
C LEU A 193 9.90 -5.71 10.59
N LEU A 194 9.17 -4.83 9.89
CA LEU A 194 9.72 -3.94 8.88
C LEU A 194 10.23 -2.61 9.45
N SER A 195 10.11 -2.38 10.75
CA SER A 195 10.60 -1.15 11.38
C SER A 195 12.10 -0.98 11.12
N ASN A 196 12.51 0.23 10.74
CA ASN A 196 13.90 0.60 10.44
C ASN A 196 14.56 -0.12 9.24
N THR A 197 13.78 -0.77 8.37
CA THR A 197 14.29 -1.31 7.11
C THR A 197 14.13 -0.30 5.97
N HIS A 198 14.93 -0.44 4.91
CA HIS A 198 14.71 0.30 3.66
C HIS A 198 13.38 -0.10 2.99
N PHE A 199 12.92 -1.33 3.20
CA PHE A 199 11.66 -1.80 2.61
C PHE A 199 10.44 -1.07 3.18
N LEU A 200 10.44 -0.68 4.47
CA LEU A 200 9.39 0.17 5.03
C LEU A 200 9.29 1.52 4.32
N ASP A 201 10.40 2.11 3.87
CA ASP A 201 10.34 3.35 3.09
C ASP A 201 9.68 3.13 1.74
N ASN A 202 9.99 2.01 1.08
CA ASN A 202 9.41 1.65 -0.21
C ASN A 202 7.92 1.32 -0.10
N LEU A 203 7.48 0.69 0.98
CA LEU A 203 6.04 0.53 1.28
C LEU A 203 5.32 1.88 1.44
N ASN A 204 6.06 2.93 1.85
CA ASN A 204 5.54 4.29 1.99
C ASN A 204 5.90 5.21 0.81
N SER A 205 6.46 4.64 -0.26
CA SER A 205 6.70 5.38 -1.51
C SER A 205 5.37 5.71 -2.17
N THR A 206 5.31 6.88 -2.80
CA THR A 206 4.13 7.33 -3.55
C THR A 206 4.48 7.60 -4.99
N VAL A 207 3.45 7.58 -5.84
CA VAL A 207 3.51 8.13 -7.19
C VAL A 207 2.63 9.37 -7.23
N GLU A 208 3.16 10.46 -7.78
CA GLU A 208 2.39 11.67 -8.01
C GLU A 208 1.37 11.41 -9.12
N LEU A 209 0.08 11.52 -8.83
CA LEU A 209 -1.00 11.24 -9.78
C LEU A 209 -2.18 12.18 -9.54
N PRO A 210 -3.09 12.37 -10.52
CA PRO A 210 -4.32 13.12 -10.33
C PRO A 210 -5.19 12.53 -9.20
N SER A 211 -5.98 13.38 -8.54
CA SER A 211 -6.79 12.99 -7.37
C SER A 211 -7.79 11.87 -7.64
N PHE A 212 -8.30 11.75 -8.88
CA PHE A 212 -9.23 10.68 -9.24
C PHE A 212 -8.58 9.28 -9.19
N VAL A 213 -7.25 9.19 -9.27
CA VAL A 213 -6.54 7.93 -9.09
C VAL A 213 -6.54 7.54 -7.61
N ASN A 214 -6.28 8.50 -6.73
CA ASN A 214 -6.34 8.29 -5.29
C ASN A 214 -7.77 7.96 -4.82
N ASP A 215 -8.80 8.58 -5.43
CA ASP A 215 -10.22 8.21 -5.20
C ASP A 215 -10.48 6.72 -5.52
N LEU A 216 -9.87 6.17 -6.59
CA LEU A 216 -9.96 4.74 -6.92
C LEU A 216 -9.12 3.88 -5.96
N ASP A 217 -7.91 4.32 -5.59
CA ASP A 217 -7.07 3.62 -4.64
C ASP A 217 -7.75 3.48 -3.27
N ASP A 218 -8.48 4.49 -2.81
CA ASP A 218 -9.28 4.42 -1.59
C ASP A 218 -10.35 3.32 -1.67
N VAL A 219 -11.00 3.15 -2.84
CA VAL A 219 -11.97 2.08 -3.07
C VAL A 219 -11.26 0.72 -3.02
N LEU A 220 -10.16 0.55 -3.75
CA LEU A 220 -9.41 -0.70 -3.79
C LEU A 220 -8.83 -1.06 -2.41
N GLU A 221 -8.30 -0.09 -1.69
CA GLU A 221 -7.73 -0.26 -0.35
C GLU A 221 -8.78 -0.76 0.64
N ASN A 222 -9.97 -0.13 0.64
CA ASN A 222 -11.07 -0.52 1.51
C ASN A 222 -11.56 -1.93 1.22
N THR A 223 -11.57 -2.35 -0.05
CA THR A 223 -11.99 -3.69 -0.46
C THR A 223 -10.92 -4.75 -0.20
N CYS A 224 -9.64 -4.45 -0.52
CA CYS A 224 -8.58 -5.45 -0.62
C CYS A 224 -7.73 -5.58 0.65
N ARG A 225 -7.54 -4.50 1.43
CA ARG A 225 -6.63 -4.51 2.59
C ARG A 225 -6.92 -5.62 3.61
N PRO A 226 -8.18 -5.90 4.00
CA PRO A 226 -8.45 -6.97 4.97
C PRO A 226 -7.97 -8.34 4.48
N GLN A 227 -8.17 -8.64 3.19
CA GLN A 227 -7.71 -9.89 2.59
C GLN A 227 -6.20 -9.92 2.43
N CYS A 228 -5.58 -8.79 2.07
CA CYS A 228 -4.11 -8.66 2.04
C CYS A 228 -3.48 -9.04 3.38
N LEU A 229 -4.02 -8.54 4.49
CA LEU A 229 -3.53 -8.88 5.84
C LEU A 229 -3.68 -10.37 6.15
N GLU A 230 -4.77 -11.00 5.70
CA GLU A 230 -4.98 -12.43 5.89
C GLU A 230 -3.96 -13.27 5.11
N ILE A 231 -3.71 -12.92 3.84
CA ILE A 231 -2.69 -13.58 3.02
C ILE A 231 -1.30 -13.46 3.68
N ILE A 232 -0.96 -12.28 4.21
CA ILE A 232 0.32 -12.07 4.91
C ILE A 232 0.41 -12.94 6.17
N ARG A 233 -0.66 -13.05 6.98
CA ARG A 233 -0.67 -13.90 8.18
C ARG A 233 -0.51 -15.38 7.88
N ARG A 234 -1.20 -15.89 6.86
CA ARG A 234 -1.06 -17.28 6.39
C ARG A 234 0.34 -17.56 5.86
N THR A 235 0.94 -16.58 5.17
CA THR A 235 2.34 -16.63 4.74
C THR A 235 3.30 -16.64 5.94
N SER A 236 2.99 -15.87 6.99
CA SER A 236 3.81 -15.76 8.19
C SER A 236 3.96 -17.06 8.98
N ILE A 237 2.90 -17.88 9.03
CA ILE A 237 2.95 -19.22 9.63
C ILE A 237 3.46 -20.29 8.66
N GLY A 238 3.72 -19.93 7.40
CA GLY A 238 4.14 -20.84 6.34
C GLY A 238 3.05 -21.79 5.86
N GLU A 239 1.77 -21.47 6.08
CA GLU A 239 0.63 -22.22 5.52
C GLU A 239 0.62 -22.13 4.00
N ILE A 240 0.96 -20.95 3.49
CA ILE A 240 1.21 -20.68 2.07
C ILE A 240 2.60 -20.07 1.91
N ASN A 241 3.24 -20.29 0.77
CA ASN A 241 4.48 -19.61 0.40
C ASN A 241 4.19 -18.27 -0.30
N PRO A 242 5.20 -17.38 -0.48
CA PRO A 242 4.99 -16.07 -1.09
C PRO A 242 4.39 -16.10 -2.51
N ILE A 243 4.68 -17.13 -3.31
CA ILE A 243 4.18 -17.26 -4.69
C ILE A 243 2.69 -17.64 -4.67
N GLU A 244 2.32 -18.56 -3.78
CA GLU A 244 0.91 -18.92 -3.53
C GLU A 244 0.14 -17.71 -3.01
N GLY A 245 0.72 -16.93 -2.09
CA GLY A 245 0.11 -15.70 -1.57
C GLY A 245 -0.08 -14.64 -2.65
N LEU A 246 0.91 -14.44 -3.53
CA LEU A 246 0.80 -13.53 -4.67
C LEU A 246 -0.29 -13.97 -5.65
N THR A 247 -0.39 -15.27 -5.92
CA THR A 247 -1.46 -15.83 -6.75
C THR A 247 -2.84 -15.53 -6.17
N ILE A 248 -3.03 -15.69 -4.85
CA ILE A 248 -4.30 -15.38 -4.19
C ILE A 248 -4.61 -13.87 -4.31
N PHE A 249 -3.60 -13.02 -4.12
CA PHE A 249 -3.77 -11.57 -4.27
C PHE A 249 -4.15 -11.16 -5.69
N LEU A 250 -3.49 -11.70 -6.72
CA LEU A 250 -3.81 -11.37 -8.12
C LEU A 250 -5.21 -11.83 -8.52
N LYS A 251 -5.67 -13.00 -8.04
CA LYS A 251 -7.08 -13.43 -8.22
C LYS A 251 -8.07 -12.45 -7.60
N MET A 252 -7.84 -12.05 -6.35
CA MET A 252 -8.65 -11.06 -5.66
C MET A 252 -8.68 -9.75 -6.46
N MET A 253 -7.52 -9.26 -6.90
CA MET A 253 -7.44 -8.03 -7.71
C MET A 253 -8.19 -8.18 -9.04
N HIS A 254 -8.05 -9.31 -9.73
CA HIS A 254 -8.77 -9.58 -10.97
C HIS A 254 -10.28 -9.54 -10.79
N GLU A 255 -10.81 -10.20 -9.77
CA GLU A 255 -12.24 -10.18 -9.44
C GLU A 255 -12.73 -8.76 -9.11
N VAL A 256 -12.01 -8.04 -8.24
CA VAL A 256 -12.38 -6.68 -7.84
C VAL A 256 -12.37 -5.72 -9.03
N LEU A 257 -11.33 -5.76 -9.86
CA LEU A 257 -11.21 -4.87 -11.03
C LEU A 257 -12.25 -5.18 -12.10
N ARG A 258 -12.55 -6.46 -12.34
CA ARG A 258 -13.65 -6.87 -13.23
C ARG A 258 -14.98 -6.33 -12.74
N ASP A 259 -15.30 -6.53 -11.46
CA ASP A 259 -16.55 -6.05 -10.86
C ASP A 259 -16.67 -4.52 -10.91
N LEU A 260 -15.56 -3.79 -10.72
CA LEU A 260 -15.53 -2.34 -10.85
C LEU A 260 -15.78 -1.91 -12.30
N LYS A 261 -15.18 -2.60 -13.27
CA LYS A 261 -15.39 -2.33 -14.70
C LYS A 261 -16.84 -2.55 -15.11
N GLU A 262 -17.44 -3.67 -14.73
CA GLU A 262 -18.85 -3.99 -14.99
C GLU A 262 -19.82 -2.95 -14.39
N LYS A 263 -19.47 -2.37 -13.24
CA LYS A 263 -20.27 -1.30 -12.60
C LYS A 263 -20.09 0.06 -13.26
N ALA A 264 -18.93 0.30 -13.88
CA ALA A 264 -18.61 1.56 -14.54
C ALA A 264 -19.13 1.62 -15.99
N GLU A 265 -19.35 0.46 -16.63
CA GLU A 265 -19.92 0.40 -17.97
C GLU A 265 -21.41 0.82 -18.00
N PRO A 266 -21.83 1.63 -18.99
CA PRO A 266 -23.21 2.08 -19.09
C PRO A 266 -24.13 0.90 -19.39
N LYS A 267 -25.01 0.57 -18.44
CA LYS A 267 -26.06 -0.43 -18.64
C LYS A 267 -27.05 0.06 -19.70
N THR A 268 -27.02 -0.53 -20.90
CA THR A 268 -28.10 -0.40 -21.87
C THR A 268 -29.35 -1.10 -21.32
N THR A 269 -30.46 -0.35 -21.14
CA THR A 269 -31.78 -0.68 -20.52
C THR A 269 -31.89 -0.45 -19.00
N SER A 270 -32.88 0.25 -18.42
CA SER A 270 -34.16 0.78 -18.91
C SER A 270 -34.43 2.18 -18.32
N CYS A 271 -35.24 2.97 -19.04
CA CYS A 271 -35.99 4.11 -18.48
C CYS A 271 -36.70 3.67 -17.18
N PHE A 272 -36.79 4.55 -16.18
CA PHE A 272 -37.33 4.32 -14.82
C PHE A 272 -36.38 3.76 -13.76
N SER A 273 -35.34 4.52 -13.40
CA SER A 273 -34.95 4.66 -12.00
C SER A 273 -34.27 6.01 -11.78
N GLN A 274 -35.08 7.05 -11.74
CA GLN A 274 -34.68 8.31 -11.11
C GLN A 274 -34.74 8.11 -9.59
N HIS A 275 -33.72 8.65 -8.90
CA HIS A 275 -33.53 8.71 -7.45
C HIS A 275 -32.62 7.63 -6.81
N SER A 276 -31.34 7.65 -7.17
CA SER A 276 -30.29 7.45 -6.16
C SER A 276 -29.66 8.80 -5.84
N PHE A 277 -30.01 9.34 -4.67
CA PHE A 277 -29.48 10.58 -4.09
C PHE A 277 -28.05 10.45 -3.53
N LEU A 278 -27.26 9.51 -4.06
CA LEU A 278 -25.83 9.40 -3.79
C LEU A 278 -25.12 9.54 -5.13
N LYS A 279 -24.55 10.73 -5.38
CA LYS A 279 -23.51 10.92 -6.40
C LYS A 279 -22.30 10.08 -6.00
N GLN A 280 -22.34 8.76 -6.20
CA GLN A 280 -21.13 8.00 -6.42
C GLN A 280 -20.54 8.61 -7.70
N LYS A 281 -19.43 9.35 -7.58
CA LYS A 281 -18.66 9.77 -8.75
C LYS A 281 -18.40 8.50 -9.55
N SER A 282 -18.95 8.42 -10.75
CA SER A 282 -18.70 7.29 -11.64
C SER A 282 -17.20 7.23 -11.92
N ILE A 283 -16.55 6.14 -11.55
CA ILE A 283 -15.13 5.90 -11.82
C ILE A 283 -14.97 5.76 -13.33
N ASN A 284 -13.98 6.44 -13.92
CA ASN A 284 -13.72 6.36 -15.36
C ASN A 284 -13.30 4.92 -15.74
N PRO A 285 -13.99 4.23 -16.66
CA PRO A 285 -13.61 2.87 -17.10
C PRO A 285 -12.18 2.78 -17.65
N VAL A 286 -11.70 3.82 -18.33
CA VAL A 286 -10.33 3.87 -18.86
C VAL A 286 -9.31 3.82 -17.72
N LEU A 287 -9.59 4.49 -16.59
CA LEU A 287 -8.72 4.41 -15.41
C LEU A 287 -8.65 2.97 -14.87
N ILE A 288 -9.79 2.26 -14.83
CA ILE A 288 -9.83 0.87 -14.39
C ILE A 288 -9.00 -0.01 -15.33
N ASP A 289 -9.09 0.21 -16.65
CA ASP A 289 -8.28 -0.50 -17.64
C ASP A 289 -6.78 -0.27 -17.45
N LEU A 290 -6.36 0.95 -17.11
CA LEU A 290 -4.95 1.25 -16.83
C LEU A 290 -4.45 0.54 -15.56
N VAL A 291 -5.24 0.55 -14.49
CA VAL A 291 -4.90 -0.17 -13.26
C VAL A 291 -4.88 -1.68 -13.50
N THR A 292 -5.83 -2.20 -14.29
CA THR A 292 -5.89 -3.60 -14.71
C THR A 292 -4.66 -3.99 -15.52
N THR A 293 -4.25 -3.14 -16.46
CA THR A 293 -3.03 -3.33 -17.25
C THR A 293 -1.81 -3.43 -16.33
N GLY A 294 -1.59 -2.45 -15.44
CA GLY A 294 -0.43 -2.49 -14.53
C GLY A 294 -0.46 -3.65 -13.52
N THR A 295 -1.65 -4.09 -13.11
CA THR A 295 -1.81 -5.13 -12.09
C THR A 295 -1.72 -6.54 -12.67
N LEU A 296 -2.29 -6.82 -13.86
CA LEU A 296 -2.57 -8.17 -14.35
C LEU A 296 -1.88 -8.55 -15.67
N SER A 297 -1.58 -7.60 -16.56
CA SER A 297 -1.23 -7.88 -17.98
C SER A 297 -0.11 -8.90 -18.17
N ASP A 298 1.06 -8.64 -17.56
CA ASP A 298 2.23 -9.52 -17.64
C ASP A 298 2.40 -10.39 -16.39
N THR A 299 1.57 -10.16 -15.36
CA THR A 299 1.73 -10.75 -14.02
C THR A 299 0.83 -11.95 -13.80
N PHE A 300 -0.34 -12.03 -14.43
CA PHE A 300 -1.38 -13.00 -14.16
C PHE A 300 -1.79 -13.74 -15.44
N SER A 301 -1.84 -15.07 -15.37
CA SER A 301 -2.36 -15.91 -16.46
C SER A 301 -3.81 -16.24 -16.20
N ASP A 302 -4.70 -15.81 -17.11
CA ASP A 302 -6.11 -16.16 -17.07
C ASP A 302 -6.36 -17.66 -17.31
N GLU A 303 -5.48 -18.33 -18.05
CA GLU A 303 -5.61 -19.76 -18.34
C GLU A 303 -5.37 -20.62 -17.09
N THR A 304 -4.29 -20.34 -16.38
CA THR A 304 -3.92 -21.11 -15.17
C THR A 304 -4.54 -20.53 -13.91
N GLN A 305 -5.05 -19.29 -13.97
CA GLN A 305 -5.46 -18.51 -12.82
C GLN A 305 -4.31 -18.46 -11.80
N THR A 306 -3.10 -18.14 -12.25
CA THR A 306 -1.92 -18.00 -11.37
C THR A 306 -1.03 -16.86 -11.81
N VAL A 307 -0.13 -16.44 -10.93
CA VAL A 307 0.99 -15.59 -11.33
C VAL A 307 1.82 -16.27 -12.43
N THR A 308 2.29 -15.50 -13.41
CA THR A 308 3.16 -16.00 -14.49
C THR A 308 4.54 -16.36 -13.95
N ASP A 309 5.19 -17.35 -14.57
CA ASP A 309 6.49 -17.80 -14.10
C ASP A 309 7.58 -16.77 -14.39
N GLU A 310 7.48 -16.12 -15.54
CA GLU A 310 8.37 -15.08 -16.02
C GLU A 310 8.42 -13.91 -15.03
N TYR A 311 7.26 -13.51 -14.51
CA TYR A 311 7.15 -12.45 -13.52
C TYR A 311 7.71 -12.86 -12.16
N ILE A 312 7.49 -14.10 -11.70
CA ILE A 312 8.14 -14.62 -10.48
C ILE A 312 9.66 -14.61 -10.63
N GLN A 313 10.19 -15.09 -11.75
CA GLN A 313 11.63 -15.09 -12.00
C GLN A 313 12.21 -13.67 -12.04
N LEU A 314 11.46 -12.70 -12.55
CA LEU A 314 11.82 -11.28 -12.52
C LEU A 314 11.90 -10.75 -11.08
N LEU A 315 10.85 -10.94 -10.27
CA LEU A 315 10.81 -10.45 -8.88
C LEU A 315 11.85 -11.13 -7.99
N LEU A 316 12.15 -12.40 -8.25
CA LEU A 316 13.22 -13.15 -7.59
C LEU A 316 14.62 -12.79 -8.12
N ARG A 317 14.74 -11.89 -9.10
CA ARG A 317 16.01 -11.44 -9.70
C ARG A 317 16.86 -12.62 -10.19
N MET A 318 16.23 -13.59 -10.83
CA MET A 318 16.90 -14.81 -11.26
C MET A 318 17.82 -14.57 -12.45
N LYS A 319 19.06 -15.07 -12.33
CA LYS A 319 20.05 -15.03 -13.40
C LYS A 319 19.75 -16.07 -14.49
N PRO A 320 20.25 -15.88 -15.73
CA PRO A 320 20.02 -16.82 -16.82
C PRO A 320 20.38 -18.28 -16.49
N GLU A 321 21.49 -18.50 -15.79
CA GLU A 321 21.91 -19.83 -15.32
C GLU A 321 20.96 -20.43 -14.29
N GLU A 322 20.37 -19.62 -13.42
CA GLU A 322 19.38 -20.07 -12.43
C GLU A 322 18.06 -20.43 -13.11
N LYS A 323 17.64 -19.66 -14.12
CA LYS A 323 16.46 -19.97 -14.95
C LYS A 323 16.60 -21.30 -15.67
N LYS A 324 17.77 -21.56 -16.28
CA LYS A 324 18.09 -22.86 -16.91
C LYS A 324 18.06 -24.02 -15.92
N LEU A 325 18.39 -23.78 -14.64
CA LEU A 325 18.29 -24.82 -13.60
C LEU A 325 16.83 -25.14 -13.25
N CYS A 326 15.92 -24.17 -13.32
CA CYS A 326 14.48 -24.36 -13.08
C CYS A 326 13.80 -25.26 -14.12
N GLU A 327 14.33 -25.33 -15.35
CA GLU A 327 13.83 -26.23 -16.40
C GLU A 327 14.01 -27.71 -16.04
N LYS A 328 14.92 -28.03 -15.11
CA LYS A 328 15.13 -29.39 -14.62
C LYS A 328 14.09 -29.74 -13.56
N LYS A 329 13.42 -30.88 -13.73
CA LYS A 329 12.35 -31.37 -12.84
C LYS A 329 12.76 -31.34 -11.36
N GLY A 330 11.99 -30.63 -10.54
CA GLY A 330 12.15 -30.55 -9.08
C GLY A 330 13.20 -29.54 -8.57
N ASN A 331 13.91 -28.85 -9.47
CA ASN A 331 14.88 -27.81 -9.07
C ASN A 331 14.27 -26.42 -8.92
N LYS A 332 13.15 -26.16 -9.59
CA LYS A 332 12.48 -24.85 -9.62
C LYS A 332 12.10 -24.38 -8.23
N GLU A 333 11.39 -25.20 -7.47
CA GLU A 333 10.92 -24.87 -6.12
C GLU A 333 12.09 -24.60 -5.18
N LYS A 334 13.17 -25.39 -5.31
CA LYS A 334 14.38 -25.21 -4.51
C LYS A 334 15.10 -23.91 -4.86
N ALA A 335 15.22 -23.58 -6.14
CA ALA A 335 15.82 -22.33 -6.59
C ALA A 335 15.00 -21.12 -6.12
N TYR A 336 13.67 -21.19 -6.24
CA TYR A 336 12.78 -20.12 -5.81
C TYR A 336 12.84 -19.91 -4.31
N LEU A 337 12.80 -20.98 -3.52
CA LEU A 337 12.91 -20.88 -2.06
C LEU A 337 14.25 -20.28 -1.64
N LYS A 338 15.35 -20.66 -2.30
CA LYS A 338 16.68 -20.07 -2.06
C LYS A 338 16.65 -18.55 -2.30
N LYS A 339 16.11 -18.12 -3.44
CA LYS A 339 15.97 -16.68 -3.75
C LYS A 339 15.08 -15.98 -2.72
N ILE A 340 13.93 -16.56 -2.35
CA ILE A 340 13.04 -16.00 -1.33
C ILE A 340 13.80 -15.75 -0.03
N THR A 341 14.61 -16.70 0.45
CA THR A 341 15.43 -16.52 1.67
C THR A 341 16.46 -15.41 1.49
N GLU A 342 17.21 -15.39 0.39
CA GLU A 342 18.19 -14.33 0.10
C GLU A 342 17.55 -12.93 0.11
N ILE A 343 16.37 -12.80 -0.52
CA ILE A 343 15.63 -11.53 -0.57
C ILE A 343 15.04 -11.16 0.79
N GLN A 344 14.57 -12.14 1.57
CA GLN A 344 14.06 -11.91 2.91
C GLN A 344 15.16 -11.32 3.82
N GLU A 345 16.36 -11.89 3.78
CA GLU A 345 17.52 -11.37 4.52
C GLU A 345 17.85 -9.91 4.12
N GLU A 346 17.83 -9.60 2.82
CA GLU A 346 18.03 -8.25 2.31
C GLU A 346 16.95 -7.27 2.81
N ILE A 347 15.68 -7.66 2.76
CA ILE A 347 14.55 -6.82 3.20
C ILE A 347 14.64 -6.52 4.70
N LEU A 348 15.01 -7.52 5.50
CA LEU A 348 15.08 -7.41 6.97
C LEU A 348 16.37 -6.76 7.47
N TYR A 349 17.30 -6.43 6.57
CA TYR A 349 18.52 -5.71 6.92
C TYR A 349 18.22 -4.29 7.40
N SER A 350 18.78 -3.91 8.55
CA SER A 350 18.52 -2.62 9.20
C SER A 350 19.32 -1.48 8.57
N LYS A 351 18.75 -0.27 8.56
CA LYS A 351 19.48 0.95 8.16
C LYS A 351 20.66 1.28 9.07
N SER A 352 20.59 0.91 10.36
CA SER A 352 21.69 1.14 11.30
C SER A 352 22.95 0.40 10.87
N ASP A 353 22.78 -0.80 10.29
CA ASP A 353 23.87 -1.62 9.81
C ASP A 353 24.48 -1.05 8.51
N GLN A 354 23.70 -0.33 7.69
CA GLN A 354 24.20 0.40 6.51
C GLN A 354 25.11 1.57 6.88
N ILE A 355 24.85 2.26 8.00
CA ILE A 355 25.68 3.40 8.45
C ILE A 355 27.06 2.91 8.90
N LEU A 356 27.15 1.69 9.45
CA LEU A 356 28.40 1.06 9.87
C LEU A 356 29.28 0.56 8.71
N ILE A 357 28.73 0.46 7.49
CA ILE A 357 29.43 -0.04 6.30
C ILE A 357 29.85 1.10 5.34
N LYS A 358 29.77 2.37 5.73
CA LYS A 358 30.43 3.43 4.94
C LYS A 358 31.95 3.28 5.07
N PRO A 359 32.69 3.02 3.98
CA PRO A 359 34.14 3.06 4.02
C PRO A 359 34.57 4.52 4.23
N ASN A 360 35.49 4.73 5.17
CA ASN A 360 36.22 5.99 5.31
C ASN A 360 37.02 6.31 4.05
#